data_AF-A0A2M8PZ57-F1
#
_entry.id   AF-A0A2M8PZ57-F1
#
_cell.length_a   1.000
_cell.length_b   1.000
_cell.length_c   1.000
_cell.angle_alpha   90.00
_cell.angle_beta   90.00
_cell.angle_gamma   90.00
#
_symmetry.space_group_name_H-M   'P 1'
#
loop_
_entity.id
_entity.type
_entity.pdbx_description
1 polymer ?
#
loop_
_entity_poly.entity_id
_entity_poly.type
_entity_poly.pdbx_seq_one_letter_code
_entity_poly.pdbx_strand_id
1 'polypeptide(L)'
;MGNLTLERFLQNLNPFSNDPFNLIWGISLYSVFFLCLIMLFRQRRPQMPVQLFLVGAMLLAIVDKVATGNLPGALFRNNELITLFLRVGVFSLPLLAVAVTKTEKSRIWGILAVGIGMVYVLLRGVLEMGWFGSVRTPR
;
A
#
# COMPACT_ATOMS: atom_id res chain seq x y z
N MET A 1 -21.69 -7.03 4.45
CA MET A 1 -20.52 -6.39 5.09
C MET A 1 -19.94 -7.38 6.08
N GLY A 2 -18.72 -7.87 5.86
CA GLY A 2 -18.09 -8.87 6.73
C GLY A 2 -17.67 -8.24 8.07
N ASN A 3 -17.97 -8.91 9.18
CA ASN A 3 -17.55 -8.45 10.50
C ASN A 3 -16.05 -8.83 10.70
N LEU A 4 -15.19 -7.82 10.89
CA LEU A 4 -13.78 -8.00 11.20
C LEU A 4 -13.63 -8.31 12.68
N THR A 5 -13.50 -9.59 13.02
CA THR A 5 -13.11 -10.01 14.37
C THR A 5 -11.61 -9.79 14.57
N LEU A 6 -11.17 -9.53 15.81
CA LEU A 6 -9.76 -9.32 16.17
C LEU A 6 -8.87 -10.47 15.65
N GLU A 7 -9.38 -11.70 15.75
CA GLU A 7 -8.71 -12.90 15.26
C GLU A 7 -8.48 -12.86 13.75
N ARG A 8 -9.48 -12.41 12.97
CA ARG A 8 -9.36 -12.23 11.52
C ARG A 8 -8.43 -11.09 11.13
N PHE A 9 -8.41 -10.02 11.91
CA PHE A 9 -7.45 -8.92 11.72
C PHE A 9 -6.01 -9.44 11.84
N LEU A 10 -5.72 -10.21 12.90
CA LEU A 10 -4.41 -10.80 13.12
C LEU A 10 -4.06 -11.86 12.05
N GLN A 11 -5.04 -12.64 11.58
CA GLN A 11 -4.84 -13.59 10.49
C GLN A 11 -4.55 -12.89 9.14
N ASN A 12 -5.24 -11.80 8.82
CA ASN A 12 -5.02 -11.04 7.58
C ASN A 12 -3.69 -10.26 7.59
N LEU A 13 -3.16 -9.96 8.79
CA LEU A 13 -1.82 -9.43 8.98
C LEU A 13 -0.72 -10.48 8.71
N ASN A 14 -1.05 -11.76 8.52
CA ASN A 14 -0.04 -12.74 8.18
C ASN A 14 0.54 -12.43 6.79
N PRO A 15 1.87 -12.22 6.67
CA PRO A 15 2.52 -12.00 5.38
C PRO A 15 2.52 -13.24 4.49
N PHE A 16 2.35 -14.43 5.07
CA PHE A 16 2.39 -15.69 4.34
C PHE A 16 0.99 -16.11 3.89
N SER A 17 0.76 -15.96 2.58
CA SER A 17 -0.36 -16.59 1.87
C SER A 17 0.16 -17.75 1.03
N ASN A 18 -0.62 -18.82 0.91
CA ASN A 18 -0.28 -19.95 0.03
C ASN A 18 -0.27 -19.57 -1.47
N ASP A 19 -0.90 -18.45 -1.84
CA ASP A 19 -0.86 -17.94 -3.21
C ASP A 19 0.39 -17.06 -3.46
N PRO A 20 1.21 -17.36 -4.50
CA PRO A 20 2.41 -16.59 -4.82
C PRO A 20 2.14 -15.11 -5.09
N PHE A 21 1.01 -14.79 -5.72
CA PHE A 21 0.61 -13.42 -6.04
C PHE A 21 0.26 -12.59 -4.79
N ASN A 22 -0.51 -13.17 -3.86
CA ASN A 22 -0.84 -12.52 -2.59
C ASN A 22 0.40 -12.35 -1.69
N LEU A 23 1.40 -13.23 -1.83
CA LEU A 23 2.64 -13.17 -1.08
C LEU A 23 3.55 -12.04 -1.57
N ILE A 24 3.77 -11.94 -2.89
CA ILE A 24 4.53 -10.82 -3.50
C ILE A 24 3.86 -9.48 -3.15
N TRP A 25 2.54 -9.45 -3.20
CA TRP A 25 1.72 -8.30 -2.82
C TRP A 25 1.95 -7.89 -1.35
N GLY A 26 1.81 -8.83 -0.42
CA GLY A 26 2.07 -8.57 1.01
C GLY A 26 3.47 -8.01 1.23
N ILE A 27 4.49 -8.64 0.62
CA ILE A 27 5.89 -8.21 0.72
C ILE A 27 6.08 -6.78 0.22
N SER A 28 5.44 -6.41 -0.89
CA SER A 28 5.55 -5.05 -1.45
C SER A 28 4.96 -3.98 -0.51
N LEU A 29 3.81 -4.25 0.11
CA LEU A 29 3.21 -3.35 1.10
C LEU A 29 4.07 -3.22 2.36
N TYR A 30 4.59 -4.34 2.88
CA TYR A 30 5.54 -4.30 4.00
C TYR A 30 6.82 -3.54 3.63
N SER A 31 7.30 -3.69 2.39
CA SER A 31 8.49 -2.96 1.92
C SER A 31 8.24 -1.46 1.92
N VAL A 32 7.10 -0.98 1.40
CA VAL A 32 6.71 0.44 1.47
C VAL A 32 6.62 0.89 2.92
N PHE A 33 5.98 0.10 3.79
CA PHE A 33 5.85 0.39 5.21
C PHE A 33 7.22 0.58 5.89
N PHE A 34 8.13 -0.38 5.74
CA PHE A 34 9.47 -0.32 6.34
C PHE A 34 10.32 0.80 5.75
N LEU A 35 10.23 1.06 4.44
CA LEU A 35 10.96 2.17 3.82
C LEU A 35 10.46 3.54 4.31
N CYS A 36 9.14 3.70 4.49
CA CYS A 36 8.56 4.89 5.11
C CYS A 36 9.01 5.05 6.57
N LEU A 37 9.05 3.95 7.32
CA LEU A 37 9.54 3.93 8.70
C LEU A 37 11.02 4.32 8.77
N ILE A 38 11.87 3.75 7.92
CA ILE A 38 13.29 4.09 7.81
C ILE A 38 13.45 5.57 7.45
N MET A 39 12.68 6.05 6.47
CA MET A 39 12.70 7.47 6.09
C MET A 39 12.35 8.38 7.27
N LEU A 40 11.35 8.01 8.07
CA LEU A 40 10.90 8.75 9.25
C LEU A 40 12.00 8.84 10.32
N PHE A 41 12.67 7.73 10.64
CA PHE A 41 13.78 7.73 11.61
C PHE A 41 15.05 8.42 11.10
N ARG A 42 15.28 8.46 9.78
CA ARG A 42 16.45 9.13 9.20
C ARG A 42 16.28 10.62 8.95
N GLN A 43 15.14 11.22 9.31
CA GLN A 43 14.97 12.67 9.18
C GLN A 43 15.82 13.41 10.22
N ARG A 44 16.71 14.29 9.73
CA ARG A 44 17.57 15.11 10.60
C ARG A 44 16.79 16.17 11.37
N ARG A 45 15.67 16.64 10.80
CA ARG A 45 14.71 17.53 11.45
C ARG A 45 13.29 17.05 11.11
N PRO A 46 12.51 16.60 12.09
CA PRO A 46 11.15 16.16 11.85
C PRO A 46 10.31 17.34 11.36
N GLN A 47 9.81 17.25 10.13
CA GLN A 47 8.87 18.22 9.57
C GLN A 47 7.46 17.63 9.66
N MET A 48 6.58 18.31 10.39
CA MET A 48 5.20 17.83 10.65
C MET A 48 4.48 17.33 9.39
N PRO A 49 4.51 18.04 8.23
CA PRO A 49 3.84 17.56 7.02
C PRO A 49 4.43 16.24 6.49
N VAL A 50 5.75 16.11 6.51
CA VAL A 50 6.43 14.91 6.00
C VAL A 50 6.14 13.70 6.89
N GLN A 51 6.09 13.90 8.20
CA GLN A 51 5.72 12.84 9.14
C GLN A 51 4.27 12.38 8.93
N LEU A 52 3.33 13.32 8.75
CA LEU A 52 1.94 12.99 8.50
C LEU A 52 1.78 12.17 7.21
N PHE A 53 2.49 12.53 6.14
CA PHE A 53 2.45 11.77 4.89
C PHE A 53 3.04 10.37 5.05
N LEU A 54 4.17 10.23 5.75
CA LEU A 54 4.80 8.92 5.97
C LEU A 54 3.96 8.01 6.87
N VAL A 55 3.46 8.54 7.99
CA VAL A 55 2.58 7.79 8.90
C VAL A 55 1.27 7.45 8.20
N GLY A 56 0.71 8.38 7.43
CA GLY A 56 -0.48 8.13 6.61
C GLY A 56 -0.25 6.99 5.60
N ALA A 57 0.88 7.00 4.89
CA ALA A 57 1.25 5.94 3.94
C ALA A 57 1.37 4.58 4.64
N MET A 58 1.98 4.56 5.82
CA MET A 58 2.14 3.36 6.64
C MET A 58 0.79 2.81 7.10
N LEU A 59 -0.10 3.67 7.61
CA LEU A 59 -1.45 3.27 8.01
C LEU A 59 -2.25 2.76 6.82
N LEU A 60 -2.20 3.44 5.68
CA LEU A 60 -2.84 3.01 4.45
C LEU A 60 -2.31 1.66 3.97
N ALA A 61 -1.01 1.40 4.07
CA ALA A 61 -0.43 0.11 3.69
C ALA A 61 -0.94 -1.03 4.58
N ILE A 62 -1.10 -0.79 5.89
CA ILE A 62 -1.69 -1.77 6.83
C ILE A 62 -3.18 -1.98 6.51
N VAL A 63 -3.93 -0.89 6.36
CA VAL A 63 -5.36 -0.94 6.05
C VAL A 63 -5.59 -1.70 4.75
N ASP A 64 -4.81 -1.40 3.71
CA ASP A 64 -4.90 -2.05 2.42
C ASP A 64 -4.55 -3.55 2.51
N LYS A 65 -3.54 -3.91 3.32
CA LYS A 65 -3.17 -5.31 3.58
C LYS A 65 -4.27 -6.09 4.30
N VAL A 66 -4.96 -5.47 5.26
CA VAL A 66 -5.95 -6.15 6.10
C VAL A 66 -7.35 -6.14 5.48
N ALA A 67 -7.72 -5.02 4.87
CA ALA A 67 -9.08 -4.76 4.40
C ALA A 67 -9.30 -5.19 2.95
N THR A 68 -8.24 -5.34 2.15
CA THR A 68 -8.34 -5.73 0.74
C THR A 68 -7.71 -7.09 0.49
N GLY A 69 -8.32 -7.87 -0.40
CA GLY A 69 -7.84 -9.19 -0.76
C GLY A 69 -8.97 -10.11 -1.23
N ASN A 70 -8.58 -11.25 -1.80
CA ASN A 70 -9.49 -12.34 -2.15
C ASN A 70 -9.60 -13.38 -1.01
N LEU A 71 -9.17 -13.02 0.20
CA LEU A 71 -9.20 -13.88 1.37
C LEU A 71 -10.58 -13.86 2.03
N PRO A 72 -11.04 -14.98 2.62
CA PRO A 72 -12.29 -15.02 3.36
C PRO A 72 -12.21 -14.07 4.57
N GLY A 73 -12.95 -12.96 4.52
CA GLY A 73 -12.94 -11.93 5.56
C GLY A 73 -12.37 -10.57 5.14
N ALA A 74 -11.95 -10.39 3.88
CA ALA A 74 -11.67 -9.07 3.34
C ALA A 74 -12.94 -8.19 3.36
N LEU A 75 -12.78 -6.93 3.77
CA LEU A 75 -13.88 -5.96 3.81
C LEU A 75 -14.27 -5.50 2.40
N PHE A 76 -13.28 -5.33 1.54
CA PHE A 76 -13.44 -4.79 0.19
C PHE A 76 -12.87 -5.77 -0.83
N ARG A 77 -13.62 -6.02 -1.90
CA ARG A 77 -13.11 -6.81 -3.03
C ARG A 77 -12.06 -6.01 -3.79
N ASN A 78 -11.13 -6.73 -4.43
CA ASN A 78 -10.02 -6.15 -5.18
C ASN A 78 -10.41 -5.22 -6.33
N ASN A 79 -11.68 -5.17 -6.74
CA ASN A 79 -12.17 -4.40 -7.89
C ASN A 79 -13.07 -3.21 -7.51
N GLU A 80 -13.13 -2.86 -6.23
CA GLU A 80 -13.92 -1.72 -5.75
C GLU A 80 -13.12 -0.42 -5.82
N LEU A 81 -13.79 0.69 -6.15
CA LEU A 81 -13.18 2.04 -6.21
C LEU A 81 -12.43 2.42 -4.92
N ILE A 82 -12.93 2.00 -3.76
CA ILE A 82 -12.28 2.26 -2.46
C ILE A 82 -10.88 1.66 -2.42
N THR A 83 -10.70 0.45 -2.97
CA THR A 83 -9.38 -0.19 -3.02
C THR A 83 -8.42 0.53 -3.97
N LEU A 84 -8.92 1.18 -5.03
CA LEU A 84 -8.10 2.03 -5.89
C LEU A 84 -7.59 3.24 -5.10
N PHE A 85 -8.45 3.93 -4.35
CA PHE A 85 -8.05 5.06 -3.52
C PHE A 85 -7.02 4.68 -2.46
N LEU A 86 -7.17 3.51 -1.82
CA LEU A 86 -6.18 2.99 -0.86
C LEU A 86 -4.81 2.83 -1.54
N ARG A 87 -4.76 2.17 -2.70
CA ARG A 87 -3.52 1.91 -3.44
C ARG A 87 -2.86 3.20 -3.94
N VAL A 88 -3.65 4.12 -4.50
CA VAL A 88 -3.16 5.45 -4.90
C VAL A 88 -2.64 6.21 -3.69
N GLY A 89 -3.30 6.10 -2.53
CA GLY A 89 -2.83 6.67 -1.26
C GLY A 89 -1.47 6.13 -0.83
N VAL A 90 -1.27 4.81 -0.87
CA VAL A 90 0.00 4.14 -0.53
C VAL A 90 1.16 4.62 -1.42
N PHE A 91 0.89 4.95 -2.69
CA PHE A 91 1.89 5.48 -3.63
C PHE A 91 2.12 7.00 -3.49
N SER A 92 1.02 7.77 -3.44
CA SER A 92 1.05 9.24 -3.51
C SER A 92 1.58 9.88 -2.24
N LEU A 93 1.28 9.34 -1.06
CA LEU A 93 1.74 9.89 0.21
C LEU A 93 3.26 9.85 0.39
N PRO A 94 3.98 8.74 0.14
CA PRO A 94 5.44 8.76 0.18
C PRO A 94 6.02 9.65 -0.93
N LEU A 95 5.35 9.78 -2.08
CA LEU A 95 5.75 10.71 -3.14
C LEU A 95 5.69 12.17 -2.66
N LEU A 96 4.59 12.56 -1.99
CA LEU A 96 4.45 13.88 -1.37
C LEU A 96 5.49 14.09 -0.26
N ALA A 97 5.76 13.06 0.55
CA ALA A 97 6.81 13.11 1.57
C ALA A 97 8.20 13.37 0.94
N VAL A 98 8.51 12.74 -0.20
CA VAL A 98 9.75 12.92 -0.96
C VAL A 98 9.83 14.29 -1.64
N ALA A 99 8.69 14.84 -2.08
CA ALA A 99 8.63 16.16 -2.70
C ALA A 99 8.88 17.29 -1.69
N VAL A 100 8.39 17.12 -0.46
CA VAL A 100 8.48 18.14 0.60
C VAL A 100 9.75 18.00 1.44
N THR A 101 10.31 16.79 1.56
CA THR A 101 11.49 16.56 2.41
C THR A 101 12.72 17.33 1.91
N LYS A 102 13.35 18.06 2.83
CA LYS A 102 14.62 18.78 2.58
C LYS A 102 15.86 17.96 2.95
N THR A 103 15.70 16.73 3.46
CA THR A 103 16.81 15.89 3.92
C THR A 103 17.19 14.90 2.83
N GLU A 104 18.30 15.15 2.12
CA GLU A 104 18.76 14.32 1.00
C GLU A 104 19.05 12.87 1.40
N LYS A 105 19.66 12.64 2.57
CA LYS A 105 20.00 11.30 3.05
C LYS A 105 18.78 10.42 3.34
N SER A 106 17.65 11.01 3.74
CA SER A 106 16.39 10.28 3.95
C SER A 106 15.58 10.15 2.66
N ARG A 107 15.80 11.05 1.69
CA ARG A 107 15.04 11.10 0.43
C ARG A 107 15.19 9.82 -0.40
N ILE A 108 16.37 9.21 -0.40
CA ILE A 108 16.62 7.94 -1.12
C ILE A 108 15.64 6.83 -0.69
N TRP A 109 15.36 6.72 0.60
CA TRP A 109 14.45 5.70 1.15
C TRP A 109 13.01 5.97 0.72
N GLY A 110 12.60 7.24 0.68
CA GLY A 110 11.31 7.62 0.16
C GLY A 110 11.17 7.36 -1.34
N ILE A 111 12.20 7.62 -2.15
CA ILE A 111 12.19 7.31 -3.59
C ILE A 111 12.04 5.81 -3.83
N LEU A 112 12.73 4.98 -3.06
CA LEU A 112 12.56 3.52 -3.11
C LEU A 112 11.12 3.13 -2.72
N ALA A 113 10.57 3.73 -1.67
CA ALA A 113 9.18 3.49 -1.26
C ALA A 113 8.19 3.85 -2.37
N VAL A 114 8.40 4.97 -3.06
CA VAL A 114 7.60 5.41 -4.21
C VAL A 114 7.74 4.42 -5.36
N GLY A 115 8.95 3.96 -5.68
CA GLY A 115 9.19 2.99 -6.74
C GLY A 115 8.44 1.67 -6.50
N ILE A 116 8.55 1.13 -5.28
CA ILE A 116 7.83 -0.09 -4.90
C ILE A 116 6.32 0.15 -4.86
N GLY A 117 5.86 1.30 -4.34
CA GLY A 117 4.45 1.69 -4.35
C GLY A 117 3.88 1.86 -5.75
N MET A 118 4.67 2.30 -6.72
CA MET A 118 4.26 2.42 -8.12
C MET A 118 4.12 1.04 -8.75
N VAL A 119 5.13 0.17 -8.58
CA VAL A 119 5.09 -1.23 -9.04
C VAL A 119 3.88 -1.95 -8.44
N TYR A 120 3.62 -1.72 -7.16
CA TYR A 120 2.45 -2.20 -6.44
C TYR A 120 1.12 -1.78 -7.08
N VAL A 121 0.92 -0.48 -7.30
CA VAL A 121 -0.29 0.06 -7.93
C VAL A 121 -0.46 -0.50 -9.33
N LEU A 122 0.62 -0.61 -10.11
CA LEU A 122 0.57 -1.14 -11.47
C LEU A 122 0.25 -2.64 -11.51
N LEU A 123 0.92 -3.46 -10.70
CA LEU A 123 0.64 -4.91 -10.64
C LEU A 123 -0.84 -5.17 -10.31
N ARG A 124 -1.37 -4.57 -9.24
CA ARG A 124 -2.75 -4.83 -8.79
C ARG A 124 -3.81 -4.07 -9.57
N GLY A 125 -3.52 -2.84 -10.00
CA GLY A 125 -4.43 -2.01 -10.78
C GLY A 125 -4.55 -2.44 -12.24
N VAL A 126 -3.48 -2.95 -12.84
CA VAL A 126 -3.48 -3.41 -14.24
C VAL A 126 -3.80 -4.90 -14.37
N LEU A 127 -3.19 -5.77 -13.54
CA LEU A 127 -3.32 -7.23 -13.75
C LEU A 127 -4.54 -7.85 -13.07
N GLU A 128 -4.92 -7.41 -11.87
CA GLU A 128 -6.04 -8.02 -11.15
C GLU A 128 -7.39 -7.33 -11.36
N MET A 129 -7.39 -6.01 -11.55
CA MET A 129 -8.63 -5.25 -11.74
C MET A 129 -9.13 -5.27 -13.20
N GLY A 130 -8.30 -5.71 -14.15
CA GLY A 130 -8.70 -5.77 -15.57
C GLY A 130 -9.19 -4.42 -16.11
N TRP A 131 -8.67 -3.30 -15.61
CA TRP A 131 -9.16 -1.96 -15.91
C TRP A 131 -9.07 -1.61 -17.41
N PHE A 132 -8.09 -2.19 -18.11
CA PHE A 132 -7.97 -2.11 -19.58
C PHE A 132 -8.61 -3.29 -20.32
N GLY A 133 -9.03 -4.34 -19.60
CA GLY A 133 -9.68 -5.53 -20.13
C GLY A 133 -11.21 -5.48 -20.12
N SER A 134 -11.83 -4.66 -19.27
CA SER A 134 -13.29 -4.60 -19.14
C SER A 134 -14.02 -3.73 -20.17
N VAL A 135 -13.31 -3.19 -21.18
CA VAL A 135 -13.94 -2.42 -22.28
C VAL A 135 -14.33 -3.31 -23.47
N ARG A 136 -14.13 -4.64 -23.41
CA ARG A 136 -14.64 -5.57 -24.43
C ARG A 136 -15.26 -6.82 -23.80
N THR A 137 -16.58 -6.80 -23.65
CA THR A 137 -17.52 -7.68 -24.39
C THR A 137 -18.93 -7.53 -23.81
N PRO A 138 -19.86 -6.82 -24.48
CA PRO A 138 -21.27 -7.17 -24.35
C PRO A 138 -21.49 -8.45 -25.16
N ARG A 139 -21.91 -9.53 -24.49
CA ARG A 139 -22.65 -10.63 -25.09
C ARG A 139 -23.80 -10.97 -24.17
#